data_AF-A0A6A3JCK8-F1
#
_entry.id   AF-A0A6A3JCK8-F1
#
_cell.length_a   1.000
_cell.length_b   1.000
_cell.length_c   1.000
_cell.angle_alpha   90.00
_cell.angle_beta   90.00
_cell.angle_gamma   90.00
#
_symmetry.space_group_name_H-M   'P 1'
#
loop_
_entity.id
_entity.type
_entity.pdbx_description
1 polymer ?
#
loop_
_entity_poly.entity_id
_entity_poly.type
_entity_poly.pdbx_seq_one_letter_code
_entity_poly.pdbx_strand_id
1 'polypeptide(L)'
;RGEGQGKHADRRRERRDGVVTSGGGEVGWRGVGEGRNGGSWAGEGLAETAPIPKVFPRSLDEPLRAVDKLVVEAHPNKWRVTGYFATLMTFLPYTKQYLKSNMLRLEARDVAKNEREKLDAALDVITQHIAAYGTRAATEPADLLKADIAKDKELGTKLHAVLELQDEWVSKENDYRQMLKTEDKKHMKEADYKPLNQRQERNRMFNRILALFTPGLTDLQTLRALNKAAKVKTAKKPAQPKTPVKGAATVAKKKAVETATTGGAAPVKRSIKPFKSRMIDDTPPFVEADFEEVEQ
;
A
#
# COMPACT_ATOMS: atom_id res chain seq x y z
N ARG A 1 66.06 34.20 -17.61
CA ARG A 1 65.41 35.46 -18.04
C ARG A 1 63.91 35.19 -18.04
N GLY A 2 63.08 35.68 -17.14
CA GLY A 2 63.22 36.55 -15.99
C GLY A 2 61.80 36.72 -15.44
N GLU A 3 61.69 36.57 -14.11
CA GLU A 3 60.87 37.41 -13.20
C GLU A 3 59.34 37.42 -13.43
N GLY A 4 58.53 36.92 -12.48
CA GLY A 4 58.21 37.58 -11.20
C GLY A 4 56.83 38.24 -11.35
N GLN A 5 55.90 38.38 -10.40
CA GLN A 5 55.77 38.32 -8.94
C GLN A 5 54.24 38.11 -8.72
N GLY A 6 53.66 37.48 -7.69
CA GLY A 6 53.86 37.63 -6.25
C GLY A 6 52.72 38.47 -5.61
N LYS A 7 52.24 38.04 -4.42
CA LYS A 7 51.34 38.70 -3.42
C LYS A 7 49.86 38.28 -3.49
N HIS A 8 49.24 37.55 -2.55
CA HIS A 8 49.25 37.50 -1.07
C HIS A 8 48.62 38.74 -0.39
N ALA A 9 47.41 38.59 0.13
CA ALA A 9 46.75 39.37 1.21
C ALA A 9 45.38 38.70 1.48
N ASP A 10 45.20 37.82 2.46
CA ASP A 10 45.00 38.09 3.90
C ASP A 10 44.41 39.47 4.25
N ARG A 11 43.14 39.49 4.66
CA ARG A 11 42.61 40.48 5.61
C ARG A 11 41.44 39.92 6.42
N ARG A 12 41.77 39.67 7.68
CA ARG A 12 40.96 39.42 8.85
C ARG A 12 40.39 40.74 9.42
N ARG A 13 39.31 40.63 10.21
CA ARG A 13 38.68 41.62 11.12
C ARG A 13 37.79 42.69 10.43
N GLU A 14 36.66 43.13 11.00
CA GLU A 14 36.26 43.22 12.40
C GLU A 14 34.74 43.40 12.57
N ARG A 15 34.29 43.14 13.80
CA ARG A 15 32.95 43.35 14.40
C ARG A 15 32.47 44.81 14.38
N ARG A 16 31.14 44.99 14.39
CA ARG A 16 30.31 45.85 15.29
C ARG A 16 28.83 45.66 14.84
N ASP A 17 27.93 45.10 15.64
CA ASP A 17 27.23 45.64 16.83
C ASP A 17 26.30 46.85 16.53
N GLY A 18 25.01 46.67 16.89
CA GLY A 18 23.89 47.63 16.86
C GLY A 18 22.67 47.04 16.15
N VAL A 19 21.67 46.38 16.75
CA VAL A 19 20.73 46.75 17.84
C VAL A 19 19.98 48.06 17.57
N VAL A 20 18.70 47.97 17.16
CA VAL A 20 17.47 48.44 17.86
C VAL A 20 16.22 48.31 16.95
N THR A 21 15.30 47.44 17.41
CA THR A 21 13.82 47.39 17.37
C THR A 21 12.96 48.12 16.32
N SER A 22 11.95 47.44 15.76
CA SER A 22 10.53 47.46 16.25
C SER A 22 9.52 47.03 15.17
N GLY A 23 8.53 46.22 15.58
CA GLY A 23 7.27 45.92 14.87
C GLY A 23 7.30 44.61 14.07
N GLY A 24 6.69 43.49 14.45
CA GLY A 24 5.56 43.26 15.37
C GLY A 24 4.48 42.51 14.60
N GLY A 25 4.37 41.19 14.79
CA GLY A 25 3.37 40.36 14.11
C GLY A 25 3.59 38.86 14.31
N GLU A 26 3.79 38.41 15.54
CA GLU A 26 3.88 37.00 15.92
C GLU A 26 2.56 36.61 16.60
N VAL A 27 1.76 35.74 15.97
CA VAL A 27 0.57 35.15 16.60
C VAL A 27 0.96 33.75 17.08
N GLY A 28 1.52 33.71 18.29
CA GLY A 28 1.86 32.48 18.99
C GLY A 28 0.62 31.88 19.66
N TRP A 29 0.32 30.61 19.36
CA TRP A 29 -0.57 29.79 20.18
C TRP A 29 0.28 29.01 21.17
N ARG A 30 0.40 29.50 22.41
CA ARG A 30 0.81 28.67 23.55
C ARG A 30 0.27 29.25 24.86
N GLY A 31 -0.54 28.47 25.55
CA GLY A 31 -1.08 28.79 26.86
C GLY A 31 -2.07 27.72 27.34
N VAL A 32 -1.52 26.62 27.87
CA VAL A 32 -2.25 25.62 28.65
C VAL A 32 -2.57 26.22 30.03
N GLY A 33 -3.81 26.09 30.47
CA GLY A 33 -4.24 26.37 31.85
C GLY A 33 -5.47 25.53 32.19
N GLU A 34 -5.29 24.58 33.10
CA GLU A 34 -6.33 23.73 33.70
C GLU A 34 -7.45 24.56 34.37
N GLY A 35 -8.70 24.13 34.17
CA GLY A 35 -9.84 24.62 34.93
C GLY A 35 -11.14 23.98 34.45
N ARG A 36 -11.67 23.04 35.24
CA ARG A 36 -12.94 22.33 35.06
C ARG A 36 -14.08 23.25 34.58
N ASN A 37 -14.73 22.91 33.47
CA ASN A 37 -16.19 22.81 33.41
C ASN A 37 -16.67 22.10 32.14
N GLY A 38 -17.86 21.51 32.22
CA GLY A 38 -18.42 20.53 31.29
C GLY A 38 -18.58 20.96 29.82
N GLY A 39 -18.91 19.96 29.01
CA GLY A 39 -19.07 20.09 27.57
C GLY A 39 -20.03 21.22 27.16
N SER A 40 -19.60 21.95 26.14
CA SER A 40 -20.46 22.79 25.31
C SER A 40 -19.91 22.75 23.89
N TRP A 41 -20.37 21.77 23.10
CA TRP A 41 -20.33 21.88 21.64
C TRP A 41 -21.62 22.57 21.22
N ALA A 42 -21.78 23.84 21.60
CA ALA A 42 -22.94 24.63 21.22
C ALA A 42 -22.51 26.05 20.85
N GLY A 43 -22.54 26.30 19.54
CA GLY A 43 -22.84 27.60 18.95
C GLY A 43 -21.88 28.74 19.27
N GLU A 44 -20.74 28.77 18.58
CA GLU A 44 -20.20 30.06 18.15
C GLU A 44 -20.62 30.31 16.70
N GLY A 45 -21.08 31.54 16.48
CA GLY A 45 -21.94 31.94 15.39
C GLY A 45 -21.40 31.68 13.99
N LEU A 46 -22.35 31.66 13.06
CA LEU A 46 -22.18 31.75 11.62
C LEU A 46 -20.92 32.55 11.25
N ALA A 47 -19.81 31.83 11.02
CA ALA A 47 -18.61 32.39 10.45
C ALA A 47 -18.95 32.84 9.02
N GLU A 48 -19.19 34.13 8.93
CA GLU A 48 -19.28 34.97 7.76
C GLU A 48 -18.30 34.50 6.66
N THR A 49 -18.87 33.84 5.65
CA THR A 49 -18.33 33.60 4.30
C THR A 49 -16.82 33.36 4.16
N ALA A 50 -16.23 32.52 5.01
CA ALA A 50 -14.98 31.87 4.61
C ALA A 50 -15.30 30.99 3.39
N PRO A 51 -14.63 31.17 2.23
CA PRO A 51 -14.89 30.33 1.07
C PRO A 51 -14.69 28.87 1.48
N ILE A 52 -15.72 28.04 1.26
CA ILE A 52 -15.68 26.61 1.56
C ILE A 52 -14.38 26.05 0.98
N PRO A 53 -13.47 25.53 1.83
CA PRO A 53 -12.22 25.02 1.33
C PRO A 53 -12.53 23.88 0.35
N LYS A 54 -12.16 24.06 -0.92
CA LYS A 54 -12.33 23.02 -1.96
C LYS A 54 -11.63 21.71 -1.60
N VAL A 55 -10.69 21.77 -0.65
CA VAL A 55 -9.84 20.68 -0.20
C VAL A 55 -10.20 20.32 1.23
N PHE A 56 -10.40 19.03 1.49
CA PHE A 56 -10.58 18.50 2.83
C PHE A 56 -9.40 18.87 3.73
N PRO A 57 -9.60 19.44 4.94
CA PRO A 57 -8.51 19.77 5.83
C PRO A 57 -7.83 18.49 6.34
N ARG A 58 -6.52 18.34 6.07
CA ARG A 58 -5.76 17.16 6.52
C ARG A 58 -5.66 17.02 8.03
N SER A 59 -5.80 18.12 8.78
CA SER A 59 -5.88 18.10 10.24
C SER A 59 -7.07 17.28 10.74
N LEU A 60 -8.12 17.12 9.93
CA LEU A 60 -9.29 16.31 10.26
C LEU A 60 -9.13 14.84 9.87
N ASP A 61 -8.09 14.45 9.13
CA ASP A 61 -7.92 13.06 8.69
C ASP A 61 -7.85 12.10 9.87
N GLU A 62 -7.02 12.37 10.89
CA GLU A 62 -6.89 11.47 12.06
C GLU A 62 -8.12 11.50 12.98
N PRO A 63 -8.65 12.66 13.43
CA PRO A 63 -9.85 12.69 14.26
C PRO A 63 -11.08 12.06 13.58
N LEU A 64 -11.30 12.36 12.29
CA LEU A 64 -12.43 11.79 11.56
C LEU A 64 -12.26 10.28 11.39
N ARG A 65 -11.03 9.80 11.14
CA ARG A 65 -10.78 8.36 11.04
C ARG A 65 -10.95 7.65 12.38
N ALA A 66 -10.60 8.27 13.50
CA ALA A 66 -10.81 7.70 14.82
C ALA A 66 -12.31 7.50 15.12
N VAL A 67 -13.14 8.52 14.84
CA VAL A 67 -14.60 8.41 14.96
C VAL A 67 -15.15 7.35 14.01
N ASP A 68 -14.69 7.36 12.75
CA ASP A 68 -15.13 6.40 11.74
C ASP A 68 -14.84 4.95 12.16
N LYS A 69 -13.65 4.65 12.70
CA LYS A 69 -13.32 3.30 13.24
C LYS A 69 -14.31 2.84 14.31
N LEU A 70 -14.65 3.71 15.27
CA LEU A 70 -15.62 3.38 16.32
C LEU A 70 -17.00 3.09 15.75
N VAL A 71 -17.43 3.87 14.75
CA VAL A 71 -18.71 3.65 14.05
C VAL A 71 -18.70 2.34 13.27
N VAL A 72 -17.58 1.99 12.62
CA VAL A 72 -17.42 0.72 11.90
C VAL A 72 -17.51 -0.45 12.86
N GLU A 73 -16.79 -0.39 13.98
CA GLU A 73 -16.76 -1.42 14.99
C GLU A 73 -18.14 -1.64 15.63
N ALA A 74 -18.88 -0.56 15.90
CA ALA A 74 -20.23 -0.63 16.44
C ALA A 74 -21.27 -1.16 15.43
N HIS A 75 -21.03 -1.03 14.12
CA HIS A 75 -21.99 -1.41 13.07
C HIS A 75 -21.39 -2.19 11.87
N PRO A 76 -20.77 -3.36 12.06
CA PRO A 76 -19.97 -4.04 11.02
C PRO A 76 -20.73 -4.39 9.73
N ASN A 77 -22.04 -4.63 9.81
CA ASN A 77 -22.84 -5.11 8.68
C ASN A 77 -23.59 -3.99 7.91
N LYS A 78 -23.57 -2.74 8.40
CA LYS A 78 -24.36 -1.62 7.83
C LYS A 78 -23.58 -0.30 7.77
N TRP A 79 -22.28 -0.32 8.03
CA TRP A 79 -21.53 0.89 8.33
C TRP A 79 -21.46 1.87 7.14
N ARG A 80 -21.52 3.17 7.49
CA ARG A 80 -21.84 4.33 6.65
C ARG A 80 -23.32 4.48 6.26
N VAL A 81 -24.22 4.18 7.20
CA VAL A 81 -25.65 4.49 7.10
C VAL A 81 -25.84 5.95 6.68
N THR A 82 -26.86 6.23 5.87
CA THR A 82 -27.19 7.60 5.39
C THR A 82 -27.18 8.64 6.52
N GLY A 83 -27.62 8.27 7.73
CA GLY A 83 -27.61 9.14 8.90
C GLY A 83 -26.21 9.60 9.34
N TYR A 84 -25.18 8.75 9.31
CA TYR A 84 -23.82 9.14 9.70
C TYR A 84 -23.27 10.26 8.81
N PHE A 85 -23.40 10.12 7.50
CA PHE A 85 -22.98 11.18 6.59
C PHE A 85 -23.89 12.40 6.64
N ALA A 86 -25.19 12.24 6.93
CA ALA A 86 -26.07 13.38 7.16
C ALA A 86 -25.59 14.23 8.33
N THR A 87 -25.23 13.58 9.46
CA THR A 87 -24.64 14.26 10.62
C THR A 87 -23.28 14.88 10.28
N LEU A 88 -22.39 14.21 9.55
CA LEU A 88 -21.11 14.83 9.16
C LEU A 88 -21.31 16.09 8.30
N MET A 89 -22.31 16.10 7.41
CA MET A 89 -22.63 17.25 6.56
C MET A 89 -23.19 18.45 7.34
N THR A 90 -23.69 18.28 8.58
CA THR A 90 -24.12 19.43 9.39
C THR A 90 -22.94 20.23 9.95
N PHE A 91 -21.78 19.58 10.11
CA PHE A 91 -20.57 20.20 10.67
C PHE A 91 -19.50 20.49 9.61
N LEU A 92 -19.53 19.76 8.50
CA LEU A 92 -18.54 19.86 7.44
C LEU A 92 -19.18 20.36 6.15
N PRO A 93 -18.63 21.41 5.51
CA PRO A 93 -19.19 21.97 4.29
C PRO A 93 -18.83 21.13 3.04
N TYR A 94 -19.00 19.82 3.11
CA TYR A 94 -18.70 18.87 2.04
C TYR A 94 -19.91 18.00 1.72
N THR A 95 -20.03 17.59 0.46
CA THR A 95 -21.13 16.69 0.06
C THR A 95 -20.93 15.29 0.62
N LYS A 96 -22.03 14.54 0.79
CA LYS A 96 -22.02 13.12 1.20
C LYS A 96 -21.07 12.28 0.34
N GLN A 97 -21.08 12.50 -0.97
CA GLN A 97 -20.22 11.77 -1.90
C GLN A 97 -18.74 12.10 -1.68
N TYR A 98 -18.42 13.38 -1.42
CA TYR A 98 -17.07 13.80 -1.13
C TYR A 98 -16.55 13.17 0.17
N LEU A 99 -17.34 13.22 1.24
CA LEU A 99 -17.01 12.62 2.53
C LEU A 99 -16.84 11.10 2.42
N LYS A 100 -17.72 10.41 1.69
CA LYS A 100 -17.59 8.98 1.42
C LYS A 100 -16.29 8.64 0.69
N SER A 101 -15.95 9.42 -0.34
CA SER A 101 -14.69 9.27 -1.07
C SER A 101 -13.47 9.51 -0.16
N ASN A 102 -13.53 10.51 0.73
CA ASN A 102 -12.44 10.78 1.66
C ASN A 102 -12.26 9.65 2.70
N MET A 103 -13.35 9.11 3.25
CA MET A 103 -13.29 7.97 4.17
C MET A 103 -12.67 6.73 3.54
N LEU A 104 -13.06 6.42 2.31
CA LEU A 104 -12.48 5.29 1.58
C LEU A 104 -10.97 5.49 1.35
N ARG A 105 -10.54 6.71 1.03
CA ARG A 105 -9.12 7.07 0.89
C ARG A 105 -8.36 6.87 2.20
N LEU A 106 -8.92 7.31 3.34
CA LEU A 106 -8.29 7.15 4.65
C LEU A 106 -8.21 5.68 5.09
N GLU A 107 -9.20 4.87 4.75
CA GLU A 107 -9.13 3.43 4.97
C GLU A 107 -8.05 2.77 4.14
N ALA A 108 -7.96 3.07 2.84
CA ALA A 108 -6.89 2.55 2.00
C ALA A 108 -5.50 2.95 2.55
N ARG A 109 -5.36 4.18 3.04
CA ARG A 109 -4.15 4.67 3.73
C ARG A 109 -3.83 3.83 4.97
N ASP A 110 -4.82 3.57 5.81
CA ASP A 110 -4.64 2.77 7.03
C ASP A 110 -4.27 1.32 6.70
N VAL A 111 -4.90 0.72 5.69
CA VAL A 111 -4.56 -0.64 5.22
C VAL A 111 -3.11 -0.67 4.72
N ALA A 112 -2.69 0.31 3.91
CA ALA A 112 -1.31 0.40 3.45
C ALA A 112 -0.31 0.58 4.61
N LYS A 113 -0.65 1.41 5.61
CA LYS A 113 0.17 1.56 6.84
C LYS A 113 0.27 0.25 7.62
N ASN A 114 -0.82 -0.48 7.79
CA ASN A 114 -0.81 -1.76 8.50
C ASN A 114 0.06 -2.81 7.79
N GLU A 115 -0.02 -2.91 6.45
CA GLU A 115 0.88 -3.80 5.70
C GLU A 115 2.34 -3.34 5.78
N ARG A 116 2.58 -2.03 5.87
CA ARG A 116 3.92 -1.49 6.08
C ARG A 116 4.51 -1.92 7.41
N GLU A 117 3.72 -1.84 8.48
CA GLU A 117 4.14 -2.26 9.82
C GLU A 117 4.49 -3.75 9.87
N LYS A 118 3.70 -4.62 9.21
CA LYS A 118 4.02 -6.05 9.08
C LYS A 118 5.34 -6.29 8.34
N LEU A 119 5.56 -5.56 7.24
CA LEU A 119 6.80 -5.62 6.48
C LEU A 119 8.00 -5.18 7.34
N ASP A 120 7.89 -4.07 8.06
CA ASP A 120 8.96 -3.57 8.91
C ASP A 120 9.26 -4.54 10.07
N ALA A 121 8.24 -5.17 10.67
CA ALA A 121 8.44 -6.24 11.66
C ALA A 121 9.16 -7.48 11.07
N ALA A 122 8.79 -7.91 9.86
CA ALA A 122 9.49 -9.01 9.19
C ALA A 122 10.94 -8.66 8.82
N LEU A 123 11.19 -7.38 8.51
CA LEU A 123 12.54 -6.86 8.29
C LEU A 123 13.40 -6.88 9.55
N ASP A 124 12.83 -6.58 10.71
CA ASP A 124 13.55 -6.68 11.98
C ASP A 124 13.94 -8.13 12.27
N VAL A 125 13.03 -9.09 12.03
CA VAL A 125 13.29 -10.52 12.22
C VAL A 125 14.43 -11.03 11.32
N ILE A 126 14.44 -10.69 10.03
CA ILE A 126 15.53 -11.11 9.14
C ILE A 126 16.83 -10.39 9.47
N THR A 127 16.78 -9.12 9.91
CA THR A 127 17.95 -8.36 10.32
C THR A 127 18.63 -9.00 11.53
N GLN A 128 17.86 -9.41 12.54
CA GLN A 128 18.38 -10.15 13.70
C GLN A 128 18.99 -11.49 13.29
N HIS A 129 18.36 -12.22 12.36
CA HIS A 129 18.90 -13.48 11.84
C HIS A 129 20.25 -13.26 11.11
N ILE A 130 20.36 -12.21 10.31
CA ILE A 130 21.58 -11.88 9.58
C ILE A 130 22.68 -11.41 10.53
N ALA A 131 22.34 -10.68 11.59
CA ALA A 131 23.30 -10.23 12.59
C ALA A 131 24.07 -11.38 13.26
N ALA A 132 23.45 -12.57 13.39
CA ALA A 132 24.13 -13.77 13.89
C ALA A 132 25.26 -14.27 12.98
N TYR A 133 25.19 -14.02 11.66
CA TYR A 133 26.31 -14.28 10.76
C TYR A 133 27.44 -13.26 10.94
N GLY A 134 27.09 -12.00 11.26
CA GLY A 134 28.05 -10.96 11.57
C GLY A 134 28.89 -11.28 12.81
N THR A 135 28.29 -11.84 13.86
CA THR A 135 29.02 -12.25 15.06
C THR A 135 29.93 -13.45 14.79
N ARG A 136 29.45 -14.46 14.05
CA ARG A 136 30.25 -15.62 13.64
C ARG A 136 31.42 -15.25 12.73
N ALA A 137 31.27 -14.22 11.88
CA ALA A 137 32.33 -13.73 11.01
C ALA A 137 33.56 -13.19 11.75
N ALA A 138 33.46 -12.91 13.06
CA ALA A 138 34.61 -12.54 13.88
C ALA A 138 35.50 -13.73 14.27
N THR A 139 34.97 -14.96 14.26
CA THR A 139 35.64 -16.15 14.79
C THR A 139 35.82 -17.27 13.77
N GLU A 140 34.95 -17.32 12.75
CA GLU A 140 34.92 -18.39 11.76
C GLU A 140 35.49 -17.93 10.41
N PRO A 141 36.11 -18.85 9.63
CA PRO A 141 36.60 -18.52 8.30
C PRO A 141 35.45 -18.21 7.34
N ALA A 142 35.64 -17.18 6.51
CA ALA A 142 34.60 -16.64 5.63
C ALA A 142 34.00 -17.68 4.66
N ASP A 143 34.79 -18.66 4.21
CA ASP A 143 34.32 -19.67 3.24
C ASP A 143 33.33 -20.66 3.86
N LEU A 144 33.47 -20.98 5.15
CA LEU A 144 32.47 -21.79 5.86
C LEU A 144 31.16 -21.01 6.00
N LEU A 145 31.23 -19.73 6.38
CA LEU A 145 30.04 -18.88 6.52
C LEU A 145 29.30 -18.67 5.20
N LYS A 146 30.02 -18.47 4.09
CA LYS A 146 29.41 -18.40 2.76
C LYS A 146 28.65 -19.68 2.42
N ALA A 147 29.24 -20.85 2.71
CA ALA A 147 28.62 -22.14 2.46
C ALA A 147 27.37 -22.38 3.33
N ASP A 148 27.41 -21.94 4.59
CA ASP A 148 26.28 -22.00 5.53
C ASP A 148 25.14 -21.09 5.07
N ILE A 149 25.43 -19.82 4.76
CA ILE A 149 24.44 -18.86 4.24
C ILE A 149 23.76 -19.42 2.99
N ALA A 150 24.53 -19.98 2.05
CA ALA A 150 23.99 -20.53 0.81
C ALA A 150 23.05 -21.74 1.02
N LYS A 151 23.15 -22.42 2.17
CA LYS A 151 22.32 -23.59 2.53
C LYS A 151 21.27 -23.28 3.60
N ASP A 152 21.25 -22.07 4.13
CA ASP A 152 20.33 -21.66 5.19
C ASP A 152 18.89 -21.55 4.68
N LYS A 153 18.10 -22.57 5.03
CA LYS A 153 16.69 -22.66 4.69
C LYS A 153 15.84 -21.65 5.46
N GLU A 154 16.24 -21.31 6.68
CA GLU A 154 15.50 -20.39 7.53
C GLU A 154 15.65 -18.97 7.01
N LEU A 155 16.89 -18.55 6.67
CA LEU A 155 17.15 -17.29 5.99
C LEU A 155 16.36 -17.20 4.68
N GLY A 156 16.37 -18.25 3.86
CA GLY A 156 15.59 -18.28 2.62
C GLY A 156 14.09 -18.10 2.85
N THR A 157 13.54 -18.68 3.93
CA THR A 157 12.12 -18.56 4.28
C THR A 157 11.78 -17.15 4.78
N LYS A 158 12.60 -16.58 5.66
CA LYS A 158 12.45 -15.19 6.14
C LYS A 158 12.56 -14.19 4.99
N LEU A 159 13.52 -14.38 4.10
CA LEU A 159 13.68 -13.57 2.88
C LEU A 159 12.45 -13.65 1.99
N HIS A 160 11.92 -14.85 1.76
CA HIS A 160 10.71 -15.02 0.96
C HIS A 160 9.50 -14.30 1.57
N ALA A 161 9.29 -14.44 2.89
CA ALA A 161 8.21 -13.77 3.61
C ALA A 161 8.30 -12.24 3.52
N VAL A 162 9.49 -11.66 3.68
CA VAL A 162 9.72 -10.21 3.52
C VAL A 162 9.37 -9.75 2.10
N LEU A 163 9.71 -10.54 1.08
CA LEU A 163 9.40 -10.18 -0.30
C LEU A 163 7.90 -10.29 -0.62
N GLU A 164 7.19 -11.26 -0.04
CA GLU A 164 5.73 -11.35 -0.17
C GLU A 164 5.02 -10.19 0.53
N LEU A 165 5.44 -9.83 1.74
CA LEU A 165 4.91 -8.65 2.46
C LEU A 165 5.23 -7.34 1.73
N GLN A 166 6.40 -7.25 1.09
CA GLN A 166 6.75 -6.10 0.26
C GLN A 166 5.83 -6.00 -0.96
N ASP A 167 5.53 -7.11 -1.62
CA ASP A 167 4.62 -7.16 -2.76
C ASP A 167 3.19 -6.76 -2.36
N GLU A 168 2.71 -7.24 -1.21
CA GLU A 168 1.39 -6.88 -0.66
C GLU A 168 1.33 -5.39 -0.26
N TRP A 169 2.33 -4.89 0.46
CA TRP A 169 2.42 -3.47 0.82
C TRP A 169 2.40 -2.58 -0.42
N VAL A 170 3.20 -2.89 -1.45
CA VAL A 170 3.22 -2.13 -2.71
C VAL A 170 1.84 -2.10 -3.38
N SER A 171 1.12 -3.23 -3.35
CA SER A 171 -0.24 -3.31 -3.86
C SER A 171 -1.17 -2.35 -3.13
N LYS A 172 -1.25 -2.43 -1.80
CA LYS A 172 -2.13 -1.58 -0.97
C LYS A 172 -1.74 -0.11 -1.00
N GLU A 173 -0.45 0.17 -1.02
CA GLU A 173 0.07 1.53 -1.13
C GLU A 173 -0.30 2.15 -2.48
N ASN A 174 -0.26 1.37 -3.57
CA ASN A 174 -0.71 1.84 -4.88
C ASN A 174 -2.23 2.05 -4.94
N ASP A 175 -3.03 1.18 -4.31
CA ASP A 175 -4.48 1.38 -4.18
C ASP A 175 -4.79 2.73 -3.49
N TYR A 176 -4.08 3.03 -2.40
CA TYR A 176 -4.17 4.32 -1.73
C TYR A 176 -3.74 5.49 -2.62
N ARG A 177 -2.57 5.39 -3.28
CA ARG A 177 -2.03 6.46 -4.15
C ARG A 177 -2.94 6.79 -5.32
N GLN A 178 -3.67 5.81 -5.86
CA GLN A 178 -4.66 6.02 -6.92
C GLN A 178 -5.88 6.85 -6.44
N MET A 179 -6.20 6.81 -5.15
CA MET A 179 -7.30 7.58 -4.56
C MET A 179 -6.92 9.04 -4.24
N LEU A 180 -5.65 9.43 -4.41
CA LEU A 180 -5.18 10.81 -4.19
C LEU A 180 -5.60 11.73 -5.33
N LYS A 181 -6.30 12.82 -5.00
CA LYS A 181 -6.75 13.85 -5.94
C LYS A 181 -5.62 14.85 -6.22
N THR A 182 -5.78 15.68 -7.26
CA THR A 182 -4.79 16.71 -7.63
C THR A 182 -4.44 17.63 -6.46
N GLU A 183 -5.44 18.01 -5.67
CA GLU A 183 -5.25 18.86 -4.48
C GLU A 183 -4.48 18.14 -3.36
N ASP A 184 -4.62 16.82 -3.23
CA ASP A 184 -3.82 16.03 -2.29
C ASP A 184 -2.34 16.05 -2.68
N LYS A 185 -2.06 15.95 -3.98
CA LYS A 185 -0.70 15.86 -4.53
C LYS A 185 0.08 17.17 -4.36
N LYS A 186 -0.60 18.33 -4.37
CA LYS A 186 0.03 19.65 -4.15
C LYS A 186 0.75 19.77 -2.82
N HIS A 187 0.30 19.02 -1.81
CA HIS A 187 0.81 19.06 -0.44
C HIS A 187 1.64 17.82 -0.10
N MET A 188 2.00 17.00 -1.09
CA MET A 188 2.76 15.75 -0.95
C MET A 188 3.99 15.78 -1.84
N LYS A 189 5.03 15.04 -1.47
CA LYS A 189 6.21 14.87 -2.33
C LYS A 189 5.86 13.88 -3.45
N GLU A 190 6.53 14.01 -4.60
CA GLU A 190 6.30 13.10 -5.75
C GLU A 190 6.47 11.63 -5.38
N ALA A 191 7.44 11.32 -4.52
CA ALA A 191 7.70 9.97 -4.03
C ALA A 191 6.52 9.35 -3.26
N ASP A 192 5.61 10.16 -2.72
CA ASP A 192 4.51 9.72 -1.85
C ASP A 192 3.20 9.49 -2.61
N TYR A 193 3.07 10.01 -3.84
CA TYR A 193 1.86 9.83 -4.66
C TYR A 193 2.11 9.09 -5.97
N LYS A 194 3.36 9.01 -6.44
CA LYS A 194 3.69 8.31 -7.68
C LYS A 194 3.54 6.80 -7.48
N PRO A 195 2.90 6.04 -8.39
CA PRO A 195 2.80 4.60 -8.24
C PRO A 195 4.17 3.92 -8.08
N LEU A 196 4.26 3.01 -7.13
CA LEU A 196 5.44 2.19 -6.88
C LEU A 196 5.49 1.06 -7.89
N ASN A 197 6.68 0.80 -8.44
CA ASN A 197 6.90 -0.30 -9.35
C ASN A 197 7.35 -1.54 -8.57
N GLN A 198 6.53 -2.59 -8.59
CA GLN A 198 6.77 -3.82 -7.85
C GLN A 198 8.15 -4.45 -8.14
N ARG A 199 8.58 -4.48 -9.41
CA ARG A 199 9.91 -5.04 -9.76
C ARG A 199 11.05 -4.20 -9.19
N GLN A 200 10.93 -2.88 -9.22
CA GLN A 200 11.94 -1.98 -8.68
C GLN A 200 12.00 -2.07 -7.16
N GLU A 201 10.84 -2.08 -6.49
CA GLU A 201 10.74 -2.23 -5.04
C GLU A 201 11.30 -3.58 -4.56
N ARG A 202 10.99 -4.67 -5.26
CA ARG A 202 11.59 -5.97 -4.97
C ARG A 202 13.11 -5.97 -5.09
N ASN A 203 13.66 -5.31 -6.11
CA ASN A 203 15.11 -5.17 -6.27
C ASN A 203 15.72 -4.29 -5.17
N ARG A 204 15.05 -3.19 -4.79
CA ARG A 204 15.44 -2.36 -3.64
C ARG A 204 15.50 -3.19 -2.36
N MET A 205 14.52 -4.07 -2.15
CA MET A 205 14.48 -4.94 -0.98
C MET A 205 15.63 -5.94 -0.95
N PHE A 206 15.93 -6.59 -2.09
CA PHE A 206 17.11 -7.46 -2.17
C PHE A 206 18.42 -6.72 -1.85
N ASN A 207 18.59 -5.50 -2.37
CA ASN A 207 19.79 -4.70 -2.08
C ASN A 207 19.85 -4.25 -0.62
N ARG A 208 18.70 -3.91 -0.02
CA ARG A 208 18.59 -3.58 1.40
C ARG A 208 19.03 -4.76 2.26
N ILE A 209 18.55 -5.97 1.95
CA ILE A 209 18.91 -7.19 2.69
C ILE A 209 20.38 -7.55 2.46
N LEU A 210 20.89 -7.42 1.24
CA LEU A 210 22.32 -7.63 0.94
C LEU A 210 23.22 -6.72 1.77
N ALA A 211 22.82 -5.45 1.95
CA ALA A 211 23.56 -4.48 2.75
C ALA A 211 23.59 -4.79 4.26
N LEU A 212 22.76 -5.72 4.75
CA LEU A 212 22.79 -6.18 6.14
C LEU A 212 23.93 -7.18 6.40
N PHE A 213 24.46 -7.82 5.37
CA PHE A 213 25.59 -8.75 5.50
C PHE A 213 26.91 -8.01 5.55
N THR A 214 27.89 -8.56 6.29
CA THR A 214 29.28 -8.12 6.18
C THR A 214 29.74 -8.22 4.71
N PRO A 215 30.42 -7.20 4.17
CA PRO A 215 30.84 -7.20 2.77
C PRO A 215 31.60 -8.46 2.38
N GLY A 216 31.20 -9.08 1.27
CA GLY A 216 31.83 -10.29 0.73
C GLY A 216 31.35 -11.62 1.31
N LEU A 217 30.43 -11.64 2.29
CA LEU A 217 29.84 -12.88 2.82
C LEU A 217 28.72 -13.47 1.95
N THR A 218 28.05 -12.65 1.16
CA THR A 218 27.01 -13.11 0.25
C THR A 218 26.88 -12.19 -0.95
N ASP A 219 26.11 -12.64 -1.94
CA ASP A 219 25.82 -11.88 -3.14
C ASP A 219 24.33 -11.95 -3.53
N LEU A 220 23.95 -11.13 -4.51
CA LEU A 220 22.59 -11.04 -4.98
C LEU A 220 22.09 -12.35 -5.61
N GLN A 221 22.97 -13.16 -6.19
CA GLN A 221 22.59 -14.41 -6.85
C GLN A 221 22.24 -15.48 -5.81
N THR A 222 23.00 -15.54 -4.72
CA THR A 222 22.78 -16.41 -3.57
C THR A 222 21.45 -16.08 -2.91
N LEU A 223 21.17 -14.81 -2.63
CA LEU A 223 19.87 -14.39 -2.08
C LEU A 223 18.70 -14.76 -2.99
N ARG A 224 18.85 -14.60 -4.32
CA ARG A 224 17.82 -15.02 -5.29
C ARG A 224 17.63 -16.54 -5.31
N ALA A 225 18.72 -17.30 -5.22
CA ALA A 225 18.66 -18.76 -5.17
C ALA A 225 17.96 -19.25 -3.89
N LEU A 226 18.27 -18.65 -2.73
CA LEU A 226 17.60 -18.91 -1.46
C LEU A 226 16.10 -18.63 -1.53
N ASN A 227 15.71 -17.46 -2.05
CA ASN A 227 14.29 -17.12 -2.25
C ASN A 227 13.60 -18.12 -3.19
N LYS A 228 14.25 -18.52 -4.29
CA LYS A 228 13.70 -19.51 -5.23
C LYS A 228 13.52 -20.87 -4.54
N ALA A 229 14.48 -21.30 -3.72
CA ALA A 229 14.41 -22.55 -2.98
C ALA A 229 13.31 -22.54 -1.90
N ALA A 230 13.07 -21.40 -1.26
CA ALA A 230 12.01 -21.22 -0.28
C ALA A 230 10.61 -21.25 -0.94
N LYS A 231 10.45 -20.56 -2.08
CA LYS A 231 9.19 -20.54 -2.85
C LYS A 231 8.72 -21.94 -3.27
N VAL A 232 9.64 -22.83 -3.62
CA VAL A 232 9.31 -24.21 -4.03
C VAL A 232 8.73 -25.03 -2.86
N LYS A 233 9.02 -24.66 -1.61
CA LYS A 233 8.55 -25.38 -0.42
C LYS A 233 7.24 -24.83 0.14
N THR A 234 6.97 -23.54 -0.02
CA THR A 234 5.70 -22.91 0.38
C THR A 234 4.55 -23.18 -0.59
N ALA A 235 4.85 -23.59 -1.83
CA ALA A 235 3.86 -24.05 -2.80
C ALA A 235 3.30 -25.46 -2.48
N LYS A 236 2.72 -25.65 -1.30
CA LYS A 236 1.76 -26.73 -1.02
C LYS A 236 0.42 -26.11 -0.64
N LYS A 237 -0.24 -25.52 -1.65
CA LYS A 237 -1.71 -25.41 -1.60
C LYS A 237 -2.23 -26.86 -1.50
N PRO A 238 -3.04 -27.23 -0.50
CA PRO A 238 -3.63 -28.56 -0.47
C PRO A 238 -4.45 -28.71 -1.75
N ALA A 239 -4.10 -29.70 -2.55
CA ALA A 239 -4.94 -30.12 -3.66
C ALA A 239 -6.31 -30.47 -3.06
N GLN A 240 -7.34 -29.70 -3.41
CA GLN A 240 -8.71 -30.15 -3.19
C GLN A 240 -8.83 -31.53 -3.85
N PRO A 241 -9.21 -32.59 -3.12
CA PRO A 241 -9.52 -33.86 -3.73
C PRO A 241 -10.75 -33.66 -4.61
N LYS A 242 -10.56 -33.72 -5.93
CA LYS A 242 -11.66 -33.87 -6.87
C LYS A 242 -12.26 -35.26 -6.62
N THR A 243 -13.43 -35.31 -6.00
CA THR A 243 -14.26 -36.50 -5.97
C THR A 243 -14.72 -36.81 -7.41
N PRO A 244 -14.44 -38.01 -7.95
CA PRO A 244 -14.95 -38.40 -9.26
C PRO A 244 -16.37 -38.97 -9.08
N VAL A 245 -17.38 -38.26 -9.57
CA VAL A 245 -18.71 -38.85 -9.74
C VAL A 245 -18.72 -39.64 -11.04
N LYS A 246 -18.90 -40.96 -10.89
CA LYS A 246 -18.97 -41.96 -11.95
C LYS A 246 -20.42 -42.14 -12.40
N GLY A 247 -20.67 -42.04 -13.71
CA GLY A 247 -21.86 -42.56 -14.40
C GLY A 247 -21.50 -42.74 -15.88
N ALA A 248 -21.00 -43.92 -16.26
CA ALA A 248 -21.72 -44.96 -17.03
C ALA A 248 -22.16 -44.49 -18.43
N ALA A 249 -21.30 -44.69 -19.45
CA ALA A 249 -21.32 -45.80 -20.43
C ALA A 249 -22.23 -45.51 -21.64
N THR A 250 -21.72 -45.38 -22.87
CA THR A 250 -21.59 -46.50 -23.85
C THR A 250 -20.78 -45.98 -25.07
N VAL A 251 -19.64 -46.56 -25.43
CA VAL A 251 -19.35 -47.69 -26.36
C VAL A 251 -19.23 -47.32 -27.86
N ALA A 252 -18.07 -47.74 -28.43
CA ALA A 252 -17.72 -47.98 -29.85
C ALA A 252 -17.36 -46.73 -30.70
N LYS A 253 -16.38 -46.73 -31.62
CA LYS A 253 -15.60 -47.79 -32.30
C LYS A 253 -14.36 -47.18 -33.00
N LYS A 254 -13.20 -47.83 -32.82
CA LYS A 254 -12.02 -48.10 -33.69
C LYS A 254 -11.56 -47.15 -34.85
N LYS A 255 -10.21 -47.17 -35.00
CA LYS A 255 -9.32 -47.05 -36.21
C LYS A 255 -8.91 -45.61 -36.58
N ALA A 256 -7.67 -45.10 -36.52
CA ALA A 256 -6.26 -45.50 -36.82
C ALA A 256 -5.71 -44.85 -38.13
N VAL A 257 -4.47 -44.35 -38.05
CA VAL A 257 -3.49 -43.96 -39.11
C VAL A 257 -3.71 -42.56 -39.75
N GLU A 258 -2.83 -41.55 -39.51
CA GLU A 258 -1.61 -41.14 -40.29
C GLU A 258 -1.95 -40.79 -41.75
N THR A 259 -1.62 -39.64 -42.36
CA THR A 259 -0.35 -38.90 -42.48
C THR A 259 -0.56 -37.48 -43.08
N ALA A 260 0.49 -36.66 -42.99
CA ALA A 260 0.91 -35.42 -43.69
C ALA A 260 0.10 -34.95 -44.96
N THR A 261 0.03 -33.66 -45.34
CA THR A 261 1.17 -32.81 -45.77
C THR A 261 0.69 -31.36 -46.08
N THR A 262 1.53 -30.37 -45.76
CA THR A 262 1.74 -29.03 -46.36
C THR A 262 0.59 -28.06 -46.70
N GLY A 263 0.73 -26.83 -46.17
CA GLY A 263 0.85 -25.65 -47.02
C GLY A 263 -0.24 -24.57 -46.91
N GLY A 264 0.10 -23.44 -46.28
CA GLY A 264 -0.27 -22.12 -46.80
C GLY A 264 -1.41 -21.35 -46.12
N ALA A 265 -1.08 -20.10 -45.74
CA ALA A 265 -1.91 -18.90 -45.66
C ALA A 265 -2.71 -18.57 -44.37
N ALA A 266 -2.19 -17.53 -43.68
CA ALA A 266 -2.85 -16.44 -42.95
C ALA A 266 -3.77 -16.74 -41.73
N PRO A 267 -3.52 -16.14 -40.54
CA PRO A 267 -4.49 -16.15 -39.46
C PRO A 267 -5.63 -15.15 -39.73
N VAL A 268 -6.78 -15.69 -40.13
CA VAL A 268 -8.07 -15.02 -40.19
C VAL A 268 -8.49 -14.55 -38.78
N LYS A 269 -8.79 -13.26 -38.67
CA LYS A 269 -9.41 -12.59 -37.52
C LYS A 269 -10.67 -13.37 -37.07
N ARG A 270 -10.67 -13.93 -35.86
CA ARG A 270 -11.91 -14.40 -35.23
C ARG A 270 -12.74 -13.21 -34.78
N SER A 271 -13.64 -12.80 -35.67
CA SER A 271 -14.80 -11.95 -35.37
C SER A 271 -15.67 -12.64 -34.31
N ILE A 272 -15.72 -12.06 -33.11
CA ILE A 272 -16.76 -12.37 -32.12
C ILE A 272 -17.97 -11.53 -32.54
N LYS A 273 -19.07 -12.20 -32.91
CA LYS A 273 -20.34 -11.54 -33.22
C LYS A 273 -20.83 -10.78 -31.97
N PRO A 274 -21.26 -9.51 -32.08
CA PRO A 274 -21.88 -8.81 -30.96
C PRO A 274 -23.18 -9.52 -30.57
N PHE A 275 -23.37 -9.70 -29.28
CA PHE A 275 -24.61 -10.17 -28.69
C PHE A 275 -25.70 -9.11 -28.97
N LYS A 276 -26.71 -9.45 -29.77
CA LYS A 276 -27.90 -8.61 -29.93
C LYS A 276 -28.69 -8.69 -28.62
N SER A 277 -28.61 -7.64 -27.82
CA SER A 277 -29.53 -7.38 -26.71
C SER A 277 -30.95 -7.33 -27.26
N ARG A 278 -31.76 -8.33 -26.92
CA ARG A 278 -33.21 -8.24 -27.06
C ARG A 278 -33.67 -7.38 -25.87
N MET A 279 -34.16 -6.18 -26.14
CA MET A 279 -34.82 -5.36 -25.13
C MET A 279 -36.02 -6.17 -24.61
N ILE A 280 -36.07 -6.37 -23.29
CA ILE A 280 -37.25 -6.88 -22.60
C ILE A 280 -38.18 -5.67 -22.48
N ASP A 281 -39.16 -5.57 -23.38
CA ASP A 281 -40.18 -4.51 -23.36
C ASP A 281 -41.45 -4.92 -22.59
N ASP A 282 -41.44 -6.05 -21.89
CA ASP A 282 -42.55 -6.46 -21.03
C ASP A 282 -42.09 -6.54 -19.57
N THR A 283 -42.69 -5.67 -18.75
CA THR A 283 -42.51 -5.73 -17.30
C THR A 283 -43.37 -6.90 -16.81
N PRO A 284 -42.79 -7.94 -16.20
CA PRO A 284 -43.60 -9.03 -15.66
C PRO A 284 -44.54 -8.46 -14.59
N PRO A 285 -45.82 -8.88 -14.56
CA PRO A 285 -46.77 -8.39 -13.56
C PRO A 285 -46.38 -8.96 -12.20
N PHE A 286 -45.65 -8.17 -11.42
CA PHE A 286 -45.47 -8.44 -10.00
C PHE A 286 -46.80 -8.18 -9.30
N VAL A 287 -47.33 -9.18 -8.60
CA VAL A 287 -48.54 -9.03 -7.78
C VAL A 287 -48.10 -8.95 -6.32
N GLU A 288 -48.80 -8.18 -5.48
CA GLU A 288 -48.41 -7.96 -4.07
C GLU A 288 -48.27 -9.25 -3.24
N ALA A 289 -48.88 -10.36 -3.69
CA ALA A 289 -48.72 -11.68 -3.10
C ALA A 289 -47.31 -12.30 -3.26
N ASP A 290 -46.47 -11.80 -4.18
CA ASP A 290 -45.09 -12.26 -4.35
C ASP A 290 -44.14 -11.75 -3.25
N PHE A 291 -44.61 -10.84 -2.38
CA PHE A 291 -43.82 -10.18 -1.34
C PHE A 291 -44.34 -10.40 0.09
N GLU A 292 -45.35 -11.26 0.30
CA GLU A 292 -45.74 -11.67 1.66
C GLU A 292 -44.79 -12.76 2.18
N GLU A 293 -44.06 -12.41 3.24
CA GLU A 293 -43.15 -13.28 3.99
C GLU A 293 -43.98 -14.36 4.70
N VAL A 294 -43.83 -15.63 4.30
CA VAL A 294 -44.38 -16.75 5.06
C VAL A 294 -43.51 -16.90 6.32
N GLU A 295 -43.98 -16.37 7.44
CA GLU A 295 -43.42 -16.72 8.75
C GLU A 295 -43.69 -18.20 9.05
N GLN A 296 -42.64 -19.03 8.94
CA GLN A 296 -42.46 -20.27 9.71
C GLN A 296 -40.99 -20.49 10.07
#